data_AF-A0A652K9S1-F1
#
_entry.id   AF-A0A652K9S1-F1
#
_cell.length_a   1.000
_cell.length_b   1.000
_cell.length_c   1.000
_cell.angle_alpha   90.00
_cell.angle_beta   90.00
_cell.angle_gamma   90.00
#
_symmetry.space_group_name_H-M   'P 1'
#
loop_
_entity.id
_entity.type
_entity.pdbx_description
1 polymer ?
#
loop_
_entity_poly.entity_id
_entity_poly.type
_entity_poly.pdbx_seq_one_letter_code
_entity_poly.pdbx_strand_id
1 'polypeptide(L)'
;MKRRGVRRLQAALATMALAAGTGVLVSMPEASAATGSATGYATQNGGTTGGAGGQTVRATTGTAIHAALCGRASSSTPITIEVEGTVNHANTAKVSGSSCNTADGVIELKQISNVTIVGVGSGAVFDQLGIHIRESSNIIIQNVTVRNVKKSGSPTSNGGDAIGMESNVRNVWVDHATLEASGGESEGYDGLFDMKDNTQYVTLSYSILRNSGRGGLVGSSETELSNGFITYHHNLYENIDSRTPLLRGGIAHIYNNHYVSLNESGINSRAGARAKVDNNYFEDSKDVLGTFYTDAAGYWQVSGNIFDNVTWSSPGTDNNPAGPDPQSNTTVSIPYAYSLDAASCVPDVVRQTAGAGTGLRVSDGTCSPQTPSPTPTGSTPTPTPTTPTPSPTTPTTGPTQPSGTNLSIGAGSDGSSKADGTSYGNVRDGDLGTYWSPAGSTGSVSVKWGSATAVSVIAIRETSGGAGRIGAWRVLNGDTGAVLTSGNGAGVITFPKTSLRKITFEITGSTGTPQVAEFETYAG
;
A
#
# COMPACT_ATOMS: atom_id res chain seq x y z
N MET A 1 21.48 -91.98 47.11
CA MET A 1 22.77 -91.89 47.84
C MET A 1 23.20 -90.43 47.95
N LYS A 2 23.63 -90.03 49.15
CA LYS A 2 24.44 -88.84 49.53
C LYS A 2 23.82 -87.43 49.51
N ARG A 3 24.14 -86.74 50.62
CA ARG A 3 23.67 -85.46 51.18
C ARG A 3 24.47 -84.23 50.68
N ARG A 4 23.95 -83.05 51.09
CA ARG A 4 24.57 -81.71 51.32
C ARG A 4 24.49 -80.78 50.09
N GLY A 5 24.11 -79.50 50.16
CA GLY A 5 23.73 -78.61 51.26
C GLY A 5 24.15 -77.16 50.92
N VAL A 6 23.30 -76.18 51.31
CA VAL A 6 23.63 -74.80 51.75
C VAL A 6 23.69 -73.63 50.73
N ARG A 7 22.71 -72.70 50.90
CA ARG A 7 22.70 -71.20 50.82
C ARG A 7 23.01 -70.53 49.44
N ARG A 8 22.41 -69.39 49.03
CA ARG A 8 22.02 -68.15 49.74
C ARG A 8 21.10 -67.29 48.84
N LEU A 9 20.14 -66.56 49.43
CA LEU A 9 19.41 -65.42 48.84
C LEU A 9 20.39 -64.32 48.38
N GLN A 10 20.11 -63.65 47.25
CA GLN A 10 20.01 -62.18 47.16
C GLN A 10 19.06 -61.78 46.02
N ALA A 11 18.05 -60.98 46.35
CA ALA A 11 17.14 -60.35 45.41
C ALA A 11 17.82 -59.09 44.84
N ALA A 12 17.83 -58.95 43.51
CA ALA A 12 18.22 -57.71 42.85
C ALA A 12 16.94 -56.92 42.51
N LEU A 13 16.81 -55.74 43.12
CA LEU A 13 15.82 -54.73 42.74
C LEU A 13 16.08 -54.27 41.31
N ALA A 14 15.06 -54.34 40.45
CA ALA A 14 15.05 -53.65 39.17
C ALA A 14 14.64 -52.18 39.39
N THR A 15 15.57 -51.26 39.20
CA THR A 15 15.29 -49.82 39.17
C THR A 15 14.89 -49.44 37.73
N MET A 16 13.60 -49.20 37.50
CA MET A 16 13.13 -48.54 36.28
C MET A 16 13.58 -47.07 36.31
N ALA A 17 14.46 -46.67 35.39
CA ALA A 17 14.72 -45.28 35.11
C ALA A 17 13.64 -44.76 34.14
N LEU A 18 12.70 -43.94 34.63
CA LEU A 18 11.89 -43.08 33.78
C LEU A 18 12.79 -41.96 33.25
N ALA A 19 13.17 -42.03 31.97
CA ALA A 19 13.71 -40.89 31.26
C ALA A 19 12.55 -39.97 30.86
N ALA A 20 12.25 -38.97 31.71
CA ALA A 20 11.42 -37.84 31.33
C ALA A 20 12.21 -36.98 30.34
N GLY A 21 12.05 -37.25 29.05
CA GLY A 21 12.56 -36.39 27.98
C GLY A 21 11.77 -35.08 27.97
N THR A 22 12.27 -34.07 28.67
CA THR A 22 11.84 -32.68 28.50
C THR A 22 12.29 -32.22 27.11
N GLY A 23 11.45 -32.47 26.10
CA GLY A 23 11.61 -31.83 24.80
C GLY A 23 11.44 -30.32 24.99
N VAL A 24 12.53 -29.58 24.83
CA VAL A 24 12.46 -28.13 24.71
C VAL A 24 11.71 -27.84 23.43
N LEU A 25 10.42 -27.52 23.54
CA LEU A 25 9.68 -26.87 22.47
C LEU A 25 10.30 -25.49 22.30
N VAL A 26 11.18 -25.36 21.31
CA VAL A 26 11.62 -24.05 20.84
C VAL A 26 10.40 -23.46 20.15
N SER A 27 9.60 -22.66 20.86
CA SER A 27 8.66 -21.73 20.22
C SER A 27 9.48 -20.80 19.36
N MET A 28 9.60 -21.11 18.07
CA MET A 28 10.04 -20.12 17.11
C MET A 28 9.00 -19.00 17.13
N PRO A 29 9.40 -17.73 17.19
CA PRO A 29 8.46 -16.64 16.98
C PRO A 29 7.90 -16.82 15.57
N GLU A 30 6.62 -17.21 15.47
CA GLU A 30 5.90 -17.12 14.21
C GLU A 30 5.90 -15.64 13.83
N ALA A 31 6.57 -15.30 12.74
CA ALA A 31 6.50 -13.96 12.18
C ALA A 31 5.04 -13.73 11.72
N SER A 32 4.25 -13.06 12.54
CA SER A 32 3.00 -12.46 12.06
C SER A 32 3.42 -11.36 11.09
N ALA A 33 2.93 -11.44 9.85
CA ALA A 33 3.22 -10.44 8.85
C ALA A 33 2.45 -9.16 9.21
N ALA A 34 3.15 -8.18 9.77
CA ALA A 34 2.64 -6.81 9.79
C ALA A 34 2.57 -6.34 8.33
N THR A 35 1.35 -6.23 7.79
CA THR A 35 1.16 -5.65 6.46
C THR A 35 1.66 -4.20 6.47
N GLY A 36 2.39 -3.81 5.43
CA GLY A 36 2.84 -2.43 5.26
C GLY A 36 1.67 -1.44 5.10
N SER A 37 1.99 -0.18 4.82
CA SER A 37 0.99 0.84 4.47
C SER A 37 0.80 0.91 2.96
N ALA A 38 -0.44 1.01 2.51
CA ALA A 38 -0.74 1.16 1.09
C ALA A 38 -0.08 2.42 0.49
N THR A 39 0.19 2.37 -0.80
CA THR A 39 0.80 3.44 -1.60
C THR A 39 -0.07 3.78 -2.81
N GLY A 40 0.30 4.82 -3.56
CA GLY A 40 -0.38 5.17 -4.79
C GLY A 40 -1.84 5.59 -4.61
N TYR A 41 -2.67 5.32 -5.62
CA TYR A 41 -4.08 5.66 -5.61
C TYR A 41 -4.89 4.88 -4.56
N ALA A 42 -4.43 3.72 -4.10
CA ALA A 42 -5.05 3.00 -2.98
C ALA A 42 -5.05 3.79 -1.66
N THR A 43 -4.20 4.82 -1.53
CA THR A 43 -4.20 5.74 -0.37
C THR A 43 -5.29 6.82 -0.43
N GLN A 44 -5.87 7.02 -1.61
CA GLN A 44 -6.89 8.04 -1.84
C GLN A 44 -8.27 7.51 -1.44
N ASN A 45 -9.32 8.33 -1.55
CA ASN A 45 -10.70 7.90 -1.24
C ASN A 45 -10.87 7.30 0.16
N GLY A 46 -10.19 7.86 1.17
CA GLY A 46 -10.22 7.34 2.55
C GLY A 46 -9.17 6.27 2.86
N GLY A 47 -8.41 5.81 1.87
CA GLY A 47 -7.28 4.91 2.03
C GLY A 47 -7.64 3.43 2.02
N THR A 48 -6.59 2.60 2.13
CA THR A 48 -6.69 1.14 2.16
C THR A 48 -5.93 0.62 3.37
N THR A 49 -6.65 -0.01 4.30
CA THR A 49 -6.16 -0.59 5.56
C THR A 49 -6.47 -2.09 5.68
N GLY A 50 -7.25 -2.64 4.75
CA GLY A 50 -7.64 -4.05 4.74
C GLY A 50 -8.29 -4.48 6.05
N GLY A 51 -7.76 -5.56 6.61
CA GLY A 51 -8.18 -6.18 7.86
C GLY A 51 -7.67 -5.54 9.15
N ALA A 52 -6.97 -4.41 9.08
CA ALA A 52 -6.37 -3.78 10.26
C ALA A 52 -7.40 -3.47 11.36
N GLY A 53 -7.03 -3.72 12.62
CA GLY A 53 -7.92 -3.59 13.78
C GLY A 53 -8.93 -4.72 13.94
N GLY A 54 -8.93 -5.70 13.04
CA GLY A 54 -9.77 -6.89 13.07
C GLY A 54 -9.13 -8.11 13.70
N GLN A 55 -9.83 -9.24 13.61
CA GLN A 55 -9.28 -10.54 13.99
C GLN A 55 -8.21 -10.97 12.98
N THR A 56 -7.14 -11.59 13.48
CA THR A 56 -6.18 -12.32 12.63
C THR A 56 -6.43 -13.81 12.76
N VAL A 57 -6.50 -14.52 11.63
CA VAL A 57 -6.70 -15.98 11.57
C VAL A 57 -5.74 -16.61 10.60
N ARG A 58 -5.39 -17.88 10.83
CA ARG A 58 -4.60 -18.69 9.89
C ARG A 58 -5.52 -19.53 9.00
N ALA A 59 -5.16 -19.68 7.73
CA ALA A 59 -5.82 -20.57 6.79
C ALA A 59 -4.81 -21.33 5.92
N THR A 60 -5.05 -22.62 5.70
CA THR A 60 -4.21 -23.48 4.85
C THR A 60 -4.96 -24.05 3.64
N THR A 61 -6.24 -23.69 3.49
CA THR A 61 -7.12 -24.15 2.40
C THR A 61 -8.05 -23.01 1.98
N GLY A 62 -8.57 -23.06 0.75
CA GLY A 62 -9.54 -22.05 0.28
C GLY A 62 -10.85 -22.13 1.05
N THR A 63 -11.29 -23.33 1.44
CA THR A 63 -12.45 -23.49 2.33
C THR A 63 -12.24 -22.82 3.68
N ALA A 64 -11.03 -22.87 4.25
CA ALA A 64 -10.71 -22.16 5.50
C ALA A 64 -10.71 -20.64 5.32
N ILE A 65 -10.25 -20.13 4.17
CA ILE A 65 -10.37 -18.71 3.81
C ILE A 65 -11.85 -18.32 3.75
N HIS A 66 -12.68 -19.08 3.04
CA HIS A 66 -14.13 -18.82 2.99
C HIS A 66 -14.79 -18.89 4.37
N ALA A 67 -14.44 -19.88 5.20
CA ALA A 67 -14.93 -19.98 6.57
C ALA A 67 -14.55 -18.77 7.42
N ALA A 68 -13.32 -18.27 7.29
CA ALA A 68 -12.86 -17.06 7.96
C ALA A 68 -13.69 -15.83 7.53
N LEU A 69 -13.95 -15.66 6.24
CA LEU A 69 -14.78 -14.56 5.72
C LEU A 69 -16.22 -14.63 6.24
N CYS A 70 -16.81 -15.83 6.26
CA CYS A 70 -18.18 -16.07 6.70
C CYS A 70 -18.35 -16.10 8.24
N GLY A 71 -17.27 -16.28 8.99
CA GLY A 71 -17.28 -16.32 10.45
C GLY A 71 -17.33 -14.94 11.12
N ARG A 72 -17.29 -13.87 10.34
CA ARG A 72 -17.28 -12.49 10.83
C ARG A 72 -18.67 -12.01 11.22
N ALA A 73 -18.73 -11.05 12.15
CA ALA A 73 -20.01 -10.49 12.64
C ALA A 73 -20.83 -9.80 11.53
N SER A 74 -20.16 -9.17 10.56
CA SER A 74 -20.76 -8.56 9.37
C SER A 74 -19.81 -8.63 8.18
N SER A 75 -20.30 -8.38 6.97
CA SER A 75 -19.47 -8.34 5.75
C SER A 75 -18.41 -7.22 5.77
N SER A 76 -18.56 -6.25 6.66
CA SER A 76 -17.64 -5.12 6.88
C SER A 76 -16.77 -5.25 8.13
N THR A 77 -16.89 -6.34 8.90
CA THR A 77 -16.03 -6.53 10.08
C THR A 77 -14.59 -6.83 9.62
N PRO A 78 -13.57 -6.06 10.07
CA PRO A 78 -12.20 -6.25 9.59
C PRO A 78 -11.64 -7.64 9.91
N ILE A 79 -10.89 -8.23 8.98
CA ILE A 79 -10.18 -9.50 9.17
C ILE A 79 -8.85 -9.55 8.43
N THR A 80 -7.83 -10.08 9.08
CA THR A 80 -6.57 -10.49 8.44
C THR A 80 -6.51 -12.01 8.38
N ILE A 81 -6.35 -12.54 7.18
CA ILE A 81 -6.24 -13.98 6.91
C ILE A 81 -4.80 -14.26 6.49
N GLU A 82 -4.04 -14.81 7.43
CA GLU A 82 -2.68 -15.30 7.20
C GLU A 82 -2.77 -16.67 6.51
N VAL A 83 -2.35 -16.75 5.25
CA VAL A 83 -2.41 -17.96 4.43
C VAL A 83 -1.05 -18.64 4.39
N GLU A 84 -1.05 -19.95 4.62
CA GLU A 84 0.16 -20.77 4.56
C GLU A 84 -0.07 -22.03 3.73
N GLY A 85 0.87 -22.33 2.84
CA GLY A 85 0.84 -23.51 1.98
C GLY A 85 0.07 -23.30 0.69
N THR A 86 -0.39 -24.41 0.09
CA THR A 86 -1.02 -24.41 -1.24
C THR A 86 -2.54 -24.50 -1.13
N VAL A 87 -3.21 -23.49 -1.68
CA VAL A 87 -4.64 -23.40 -1.89
C VAL A 87 -4.94 -23.74 -3.36
N ASN A 88 -5.89 -24.64 -3.60
CA ASN A 88 -6.23 -25.10 -4.94
C ASN A 88 -7.70 -25.56 -5.01
N HIS A 89 -8.14 -26.02 -6.17
CA HIS A 89 -9.52 -26.49 -6.36
C HIS A 89 -9.95 -27.61 -5.39
N ALA A 90 -9.07 -28.56 -5.08
CA ALA A 90 -9.41 -29.71 -4.25
C ALA A 90 -9.68 -29.33 -2.78
N ASN A 91 -9.15 -28.19 -2.34
CA ASN A 91 -9.32 -27.69 -0.98
C ASN A 91 -10.09 -26.36 -0.90
N THR A 92 -10.85 -26.02 -1.94
CA THR A 92 -11.65 -24.79 -2.02
C THR A 92 -13.11 -25.10 -2.34
N ALA A 93 -13.93 -25.12 -1.29
CA ALA A 93 -15.37 -25.26 -1.38
C ALA A 93 -16.07 -23.97 -0.92
N LYS A 94 -17.28 -23.75 -1.41
CA LYS A 94 -18.15 -22.67 -1.00
C LYS A 94 -18.51 -22.80 0.50
N VAL A 95 -18.44 -21.68 1.20
CA VAL A 95 -19.00 -21.52 2.55
C VAL A 95 -20.08 -20.43 2.50
N SER A 96 -21.20 -20.66 3.18
CA SER A 96 -22.30 -19.70 3.24
C SER A 96 -22.43 -19.11 4.64
N GLY A 97 -22.70 -17.81 4.72
CA GLY A 97 -22.90 -17.08 5.96
C GLY A 97 -23.43 -15.67 5.68
N SER A 98 -23.91 -14.97 6.70
CA SER A 98 -24.47 -13.61 6.54
C SER A 98 -23.43 -12.53 6.24
N SER A 99 -22.14 -12.84 6.38
CA SER A 99 -21.01 -11.90 6.23
C SER A 99 -20.13 -12.18 5.01
N CYS A 100 -20.56 -13.06 4.11
CA CYS A 100 -19.79 -13.48 2.94
C CYS A 100 -20.70 -13.87 1.76
N ASN A 101 -20.15 -13.81 0.55
CA ASN A 101 -20.76 -14.36 -0.66
C ASN A 101 -19.68 -15.11 -1.42
N THR A 102 -19.50 -16.40 -1.14
CA THR A 102 -18.39 -17.20 -1.71
C THR A 102 -18.86 -18.20 -2.77
N ALA A 103 -17.92 -18.77 -3.52
CA ALA A 103 -18.15 -19.74 -4.57
C ALA A 103 -17.13 -20.90 -4.52
N ASP A 104 -17.47 -22.04 -5.13
CA ASP A 104 -16.56 -23.17 -5.28
C ASP A 104 -15.47 -22.86 -6.31
N GLY A 105 -14.25 -23.37 -6.12
CA GLY A 105 -13.20 -23.29 -7.14
C GLY A 105 -12.69 -21.88 -7.47
N VAL A 106 -12.87 -20.92 -6.58
CA VAL A 106 -12.31 -19.56 -6.66
C VAL A 106 -12.21 -18.99 -5.24
N ILE A 107 -11.26 -18.08 -4.97
CA ILE A 107 -11.29 -17.26 -3.74
C ILE A 107 -12.12 -16.02 -4.02
N GLU A 108 -13.35 -16.00 -3.52
CA GLU A 108 -14.32 -14.96 -3.82
C GLU A 108 -14.40 -13.92 -2.68
N LEU A 109 -14.02 -12.69 -2.98
CA LEU A 109 -14.18 -11.50 -2.15
C LEU A 109 -15.31 -10.65 -2.73
N LYS A 110 -16.55 -11.06 -2.45
CA LYS A 110 -17.75 -10.44 -3.02
C LYS A 110 -18.64 -9.78 -1.96
N GLN A 111 -19.09 -8.56 -2.24
CA GLN A 111 -19.99 -7.78 -1.39
C GLN A 111 -19.45 -7.62 0.03
N ILE A 112 -18.15 -7.35 0.12
CA ILE A 112 -17.37 -7.44 1.35
C ILE A 112 -16.46 -6.22 1.50
N SER A 113 -16.05 -5.93 2.74
CA SER A 113 -14.99 -4.96 2.97
C SER A 113 -14.09 -5.33 4.13
N ASN A 114 -12.95 -4.62 4.20
CA ASN A 114 -11.99 -4.67 5.29
C ASN A 114 -11.33 -6.06 5.43
N VAL A 115 -10.71 -6.53 4.35
CA VAL A 115 -10.08 -7.85 4.29
C VAL A 115 -8.62 -7.72 3.91
N THR A 116 -7.75 -8.39 4.66
CA THR A 116 -6.37 -8.66 4.26
C THR A 116 -6.21 -10.16 4.03
N ILE A 117 -5.69 -10.55 2.87
CA ILE A 117 -5.13 -11.89 2.63
C ILE A 117 -3.61 -11.72 2.52
N VAL A 118 -2.87 -12.37 3.40
CA VAL A 118 -1.40 -12.25 3.43
C VAL A 118 -0.73 -13.61 3.52
N GLY A 119 0.26 -13.87 2.67
CA GLY A 119 1.07 -15.08 2.77
C GLY A 119 2.05 -15.03 3.94
N VAL A 120 2.19 -16.14 4.68
CA VAL A 120 3.11 -16.29 5.82
C VAL A 120 3.82 -17.65 5.79
N GLY A 121 4.78 -17.86 6.69
CA GLY A 121 5.45 -19.16 6.85
C GLY A 121 6.11 -19.63 5.55
N SER A 122 5.71 -20.81 5.05
CA SER A 122 6.18 -21.34 3.76
C SER A 122 5.66 -20.59 2.52
N GLY A 123 4.95 -19.46 2.71
CA GLY A 123 4.29 -18.68 1.66
C GLY A 123 2.88 -19.19 1.37
N ALA A 124 2.10 -18.37 0.66
CA ALA A 124 0.77 -18.71 0.17
C ALA A 124 0.80 -18.91 -1.35
N VAL A 125 0.46 -20.11 -1.82
CA VAL A 125 0.36 -20.43 -3.25
C VAL A 125 -1.08 -20.76 -3.61
N PHE A 126 -1.69 -19.97 -4.47
CA PHE A 126 -2.97 -20.27 -5.10
C PHE A 126 -2.68 -20.93 -6.46
N ASP A 127 -2.76 -22.26 -6.48
CA ASP A 127 -2.39 -23.07 -7.64
C ASP A 127 -3.63 -23.39 -8.48
N GLN A 128 -3.64 -22.89 -9.71
CA GLN A 128 -4.73 -22.95 -10.67
C GLN A 128 -6.04 -22.29 -10.20
N LEU A 129 -5.99 -21.54 -9.10
CA LEU A 129 -7.13 -20.93 -8.43
C LEU A 129 -6.98 -19.42 -8.39
N GLY A 130 -7.93 -18.67 -8.96
CA GLY A 130 -7.89 -17.21 -8.97
C GLY A 130 -8.49 -16.56 -7.72
N ILE A 131 -8.18 -15.28 -7.55
CA ILE A 131 -8.80 -14.42 -6.54
C ILE A 131 -9.70 -13.41 -7.24
N HIS A 132 -10.99 -13.44 -6.92
CA HIS A 132 -11.99 -12.58 -7.52
C HIS A 132 -12.49 -11.54 -6.51
N ILE A 133 -12.41 -10.26 -6.86
CA ILE A 133 -12.87 -9.15 -6.03
C ILE A 133 -14.07 -8.50 -6.73
N ARG A 134 -15.22 -8.48 -6.07
CA ARG A 134 -16.46 -7.98 -6.68
C ARG A 134 -17.32 -7.20 -5.72
N GLU A 135 -17.82 -6.03 -6.12
CA GLU A 135 -18.68 -5.18 -5.27
C GLU A 135 -18.10 -4.96 -3.86
N SER A 136 -16.78 -4.76 -3.79
CA SER A 136 -16.03 -4.84 -2.54
C SER A 136 -15.06 -3.68 -2.37
N SER A 137 -14.67 -3.40 -1.12
CA SER A 137 -13.76 -2.30 -0.85
C SER A 137 -12.82 -2.52 0.31
N ASN A 138 -11.72 -1.76 0.35
CA ASN A 138 -10.71 -1.84 1.39
C ASN A 138 -10.13 -3.25 1.53
N ILE A 139 -9.46 -3.70 0.46
CA ILE A 139 -8.90 -5.05 0.33
C ILE A 139 -7.37 -4.96 0.18
N ILE A 140 -6.66 -5.78 0.95
CA ILE A 140 -5.21 -5.99 0.80
C ILE A 140 -4.96 -7.45 0.40
N ILE A 141 -4.16 -7.66 -0.64
CA ILE A 141 -3.62 -8.97 -1.01
C ILE A 141 -2.10 -8.83 -1.04
N GLN A 142 -1.40 -9.53 -0.15
CA GLN A 142 0.03 -9.32 0.03
C GLN A 142 0.82 -10.63 0.17
N ASN A 143 2.04 -10.69 -0.38
CA ASN A 143 2.94 -11.84 -0.23
C ASN A 143 2.36 -13.19 -0.73
N VAL A 144 1.60 -13.17 -1.82
CA VAL A 144 0.95 -14.37 -2.38
C VAL A 144 1.52 -14.72 -3.74
N THR A 145 1.54 -16.01 -4.07
CA THR A 145 1.73 -16.48 -5.44
C THR A 145 0.40 -16.97 -5.99
N VAL A 146 -0.05 -16.46 -7.13
CA VAL A 146 -1.22 -16.97 -7.86
C VAL A 146 -0.74 -17.44 -9.23
N ARG A 147 -0.95 -18.71 -9.56
CA ARG A 147 -0.39 -19.27 -10.79
C ARG A 147 -1.36 -20.13 -11.57
N ASN A 148 -1.21 -20.11 -12.88
CA ASN A 148 -1.82 -21.04 -13.82
C ASN A 148 -3.36 -21.10 -13.75
N VAL A 149 -3.99 -19.95 -13.52
CA VAL A 149 -5.45 -19.83 -13.49
C VAL A 149 -6.01 -19.94 -14.91
N LYS A 150 -6.87 -20.93 -15.15
CA LYS A 150 -7.37 -21.21 -16.50
C LYS A 150 -8.77 -20.67 -16.74
N LYS A 151 -8.96 -20.09 -17.91
CA LYS A 151 -10.26 -19.73 -18.51
C LYS A 151 -10.92 -20.94 -19.17
N SER A 152 -10.12 -21.77 -19.81
CA SER A 152 -10.59 -22.96 -20.53
C SER A 152 -9.64 -24.15 -20.31
N GLY A 153 -10.15 -25.36 -20.55
CA GLY A 153 -9.52 -26.59 -20.07
C GLY A 153 -10.00 -26.93 -18.65
N SER A 154 -9.22 -27.69 -17.89
CA SER A 154 -9.58 -28.07 -16.52
C SER A 154 -8.35 -28.09 -15.61
N PRO A 155 -8.48 -27.68 -14.34
CA PRO A 155 -9.65 -26.98 -13.76
C PRO A 155 -9.71 -25.52 -14.24
N THR A 156 -10.90 -24.91 -14.25
CA THR A 156 -11.09 -23.48 -14.56
C THR A 156 -11.38 -22.68 -13.30
N SER A 157 -10.86 -21.46 -13.21
CA SER A 157 -11.14 -20.54 -12.11
C SER A 157 -11.12 -19.09 -12.59
N ASN A 158 -11.93 -18.24 -11.95
CA ASN A 158 -11.90 -16.78 -12.12
C ASN A 158 -11.85 -16.27 -13.58
N GLY A 159 -12.51 -16.95 -14.53
CA GLY A 159 -12.46 -16.57 -15.94
C GLY A 159 -11.07 -16.63 -16.59
N GLY A 160 -10.06 -17.20 -15.92
CA GLY A 160 -8.65 -17.19 -16.32
C GLY A 160 -7.81 -16.10 -15.68
N ASP A 161 -8.42 -15.17 -14.94
CA ASP A 161 -7.69 -14.06 -14.33
C ASP A 161 -6.99 -14.53 -13.04
N ALA A 162 -5.69 -14.23 -12.87
CA ALA A 162 -5.02 -14.56 -11.61
C ALA A 162 -5.64 -13.76 -10.44
N ILE A 163 -5.73 -12.44 -10.61
CA ILE A 163 -6.57 -11.57 -9.77
C ILE A 163 -7.48 -10.76 -10.68
N GLY A 164 -8.79 -10.96 -10.52
CA GLY A 164 -9.82 -10.27 -11.29
C GLY A 164 -10.65 -9.36 -10.39
N MET A 165 -10.95 -8.15 -10.87
CA MET A 165 -11.78 -7.18 -10.17
C MET A 165 -12.91 -6.70 -11.07
N GLU A 166 -14.16 -6.78 -10.60
CA GLU A 166 -15.31 -6.29 -11.37
C GLU A 166 -16.43 -5.75 -10.48
N SER A 167 -17.25 -4.86 -11.04
CA SER A 167 -18.46 -4.29 -10.45
C SER A 167 -18.20 -3.50 -9.16
N ASN A 168 -17.98 -2.20 -9.28
CA ASN A 168 -17.93 -1.26 -8.15
C ASN A 168 -16.88 -1.60 -7.07
N VAL A 169 -15.66 -1.97 -7.49
CA VAL A 169 -14.54 -2.22 -6.57
C VAL A 169 -13.81 -0.92 -6.21
N ARG A 170 -13.47 -0.72 -4.94
CA ARG A 170 -12.79 0.50 -4.44
C ARG A 170 -11.66 0.17 -3.47
N ASN A 171 -10.55 0.91 -3.53
CA ASN A 171 -9.50 0.86 -2.51
C ASN A 171 -8.94 -0.55 -2.33
N VAL A 172 -8.15 -0.98 -3.32
CA VAL A 172 -7.49 -2.29 -3.33
C VAL A 172 -5.99 -2.08 -3.44
N TRP A 173 -5.24 -2.77 -2.57
CA TRP A 173 -3.79 -2.79 -2.63
C TRP A 173 -3.31 -4.24 -2.79
N VAL A 174 -2.74 -4.53 -3.95
CA VAL A 174 -2.06 -5.80 -4.22
C VAL A 174 -0.57 -5.53 -4.23
N ASP A 175 0.16 -6.24 -3.37
CA ASP A 175 1.54 -5.91 -3.07
C ASP A 175 2.38 -7.17 -2.88
N HIS A 176 3.61 -7.20 -3.38
CA HIS A 176 4.47 -8.38 -3.22
C HIS A 176 3.82 -9.68 -3.69
N ALA A 177 3.04 -9.61 -4.77
CA ALA A 177 2.41 -10.77 -5.38
C ALA A 177 3.29 -11.34 -6.49
N THR A 178 3.20 -12.64 -6.73
CA THR A 178 3.74 -13.29 -7.93
C THR A 178 2.57 -13.88 -8.72
N LEU A 179 2.28 -13.29 -9.87
CA LEU A 179 1.20 -13.70 -10.77
C LEU A 179 1.82 -14.34 -12.02
N GLU A 180 1.46 -15.59 -12.28
CA GLU A 180 2.11 -16.38 -13.31
C GLU A 180 1.11 -17.18 -14.14
N ALA A 181 1.31 -17.21 -15.45
CA ALA A 181 0.64 -18.14 -16.34
C ALA A 181 1.68 -19.05 -17.02
N SER A 182 1.21 -19.96 -17.88
CA SER A 182 2.08 -20.80 -18.71
C SER A 182 1.67 -20.70 -20.18
N GLY A 183 1.50 -19.47 -20.67
CA GLY A 183 1.05 -19.19 -22.04
C GLY A 183 -0.06 -18.15 -22.12
N GLY A 184 -0.73 -18.10 -23.26
CA GLY A 184 -1.81 -17.17 -23.55
C GLY A 184 -3.17 -17.87 -23.72
N GLU A 185 -4.05 -17.25 -24.52
CA GLU A 185 -5.40 -17.76 -24.75
C GLU A 185 -5.41 -19.12 -25.45
N SER A 186 -4.44 -19.40 -26.34
CA SER A 186 -4.33 -20.70 -27.02
C SER A 186 -4.06 -21.86 -26.05
N GLU A 187 -3.40 -21.59 -24.92
CA GLU A 187 -3.13 -22.56 -23.86
C GLU A 187 -4.21 -22.55 -22.75
N GLY A 188 -5.21 -21.67 -22.89
CA GLY A 188 -6.38 -21.59 -22.01
C GLY A 188 -6.27 -20.59 -20.86
N TYR A 189 -5.30 -19.68 -20.88
CA TYR A 189 -5.11 -18.61 -19.89
C TYR A 189 -5.77 -17.30 -20.34
N ASP A 190 -6.06 -16.37 -19.42
CA ASP A 190 -6.52 -15.01 -19.75
C ASP A 190 -5.57 -13.93 -19.18
N GLY A 191 -6.03 -13.01 -18.33
CA GLY A 191 -5.20 -11.96 -17.74
C GLY A 191 -4.51 -12.38 -16.44
N LEU A 192 -3.48 -11.64 -16.02
CA LEU A 192 -2.94 -11.79 -14.66
C LEU A 192 -3.65 -10.83 -13.69
N PHE A 193 -3.86 -9.57 -14.10
CA PHE A 193 -4.40 -8.52 -13.22
C PHE A 193 -5.45 -7.65 -13.94
N ASP A 194 -6.71 -8.04 -13.82
CA ASP A 194 -7.81 -7.48 -14.62
C ASP A 194 -8.77 -6.63 -13.78
N MET A 195 -9.20 -5.48 -14.32
CA MET A 195 -10.09 -4.50 -13.69
C MET A 195 -11.20 -4.06 -14.64
N LYS A 196 -12.43 -4.31 -14.22
CA LYS A 196 -13.64 -4.12 -15.02
C LYS A 196 -14.75 -3.47 -14.19
N ASP A 197 -15.78 -3.02 -14.89
CA ASP A 197 -17.06 -2.54 -14.42
C ASP A 197 -16.96 -1.60 -13.21
N ASN A 198 -16.42 -0.40 -13.47
CA ASN A 198 -16.28 0.68 -12.49
C ASN A 198 -15.37 0.30 -11.30
N THR A 199 -14.15 -0.18 -11.56
CA THR A 199 -13.11 -0.43 -10.54
C THR A 199 -12.16 0.76 -10.41
N GLN A 200 -11.94 1.25 -9.18
CA GLN A 200 -11.15 2.47 -8.93
C GLN A 200 -10.30 2.42 -7.66
N TYR A 201 -9.26 3.26 -7.59
CA TYR A 201 -8.34 3.38 -6.45
C TYR A 201 -7.59 2.09 -6.15
N VAL A 202 -6.89 1.58 -7.17
CA VAL A 202 -6.13 0.33 -7.10
C VAL A 202 -4.64 0.62 -7.17
N THR A 203 -3.85 -0.05 -6.35
CA THR A 203 -2.39 -0.06 -6.46
C THR A 203 -1.91 -1.50 -6.59
N LEU A 204 -1.11 -1.76 -7.62
CA LEU A 204 -0.29 -2.96 -7.77
C LEU A 204 1.18 -2.57 -7.58
N SER A 205 1.81 -3.09 -6.54
CA SER A 205 3.18 -2.73 -6.20
C SER A 205 4.08 -3.92 -5.89
N TYR A 206 5.37 -3.76 -6.16
CA TYR A 206 6.39 -4.75 -5.81
C TYR A 206 6.03 -6.18 -6.23
N SER A 207 5.33 -6.35 -7.35
CA SER A 207 4.79 -7.64 -7.77
C SER A 207 5.49 -8.14 -9.03
N ILE A 208 5.51 -9.45 -9.23
CA ILE A 208 5.99 -10.07 -10.46
C ILE A 208 4.79 -10.55 -11.26
N LEU A 209 4.75 -10.20 -12.54
CA LEU A 209 3.82 -10.69 -13.54
C LEU A 209 4.64 -11.36 -14.62
N ARG A 210 4.38 -12.64 -14.92
CA ARG A 210 5.22 -13.35 -15.89
C ARG A 210 4.53 -14.45 -16.70
N ASN A 211 5.16 -14.79 -17.82
CA ASN A 211 4.86 -15.96 -18.65
C ASN A 211 3.40 -16.02 -19.14
N SER A 212 2.82 -14.86 -19.46
CA SER A 212 1.42 -14.71 -19.82
C SER A 212 1.26 -14.02 -21.16
N GLY A 213 0.28 -14.44 -21.96
CA GLY A 213 -0.11 -13.66 -23.14
C GLY A 213 -0.69 -12.29 -22.78
N ARG A 214 -1.22 -12.11 -21.57
CA ARG A 214 -1.86 -10.86 -21.13
C ARG A 214 -1.47 -10.50 -19.71
N GLY A 215 -0.85 -9.33 -19.53
CA GLY A 215 -0.52 -8.80 -18.21
C GLY A 215 -1.76 -8.37 -17.42
N GLY A 216 -2.59 -7.50 -17.97
CA GLY A 216 -3.76 -6.98 -17.28
C GLY A 216 -4.58 -5.98 -18.08
N LEU A 217 -5.90 -6.05 -17.89
CA LEU A 217 -6.91 -5.22 -18.53
C LEU A 217 -7.45 -4.15 -17.57
N VAL A 218 -7.71 -2.95 -18.08
CA VAL A 218 -8.51 -1.92 -17.42
C VAL A 218 -9.61 -1.46 -18.36
N GLY A 219 -10.84 -1.87 -18.07
CA GLY A 219 -12.02 -1.67 -18.91
C GLY A 219 -12.16 -2.74 -20.00
N SER A 220 -13.29 -3.44 -20.03
CA SER A 220 -13.51 -4.56 -20.97
C SER A 220 -13.80 -4.14 -22.40
N SER A 221 -14.25 -2.91 -22.61
CA SER A 221 -14.63 -2.38 -23.92
C SER A 221 -14.35 -0.88 -24.05
N GLU A 222 -14.30 -0.37 -25.28
CA GLU A 222 -14.04 1.07 -25.56
C GLU A 222 -15.15 2.01 -25.04
N THR A 223 -16.29 1.47 -24.57
CA THR A 223 -17.36 2.24 -23.92
C THR A 223 -17.32 2.14 -22.39
N GLU A 224 -16.49 1.28 -21.82
CA GLU A 224 -16.38 1.07 -20.38
C GLU A 224 -15.25 1.90 -19.77
N LEU A 225 -15.51 3.20 -19.62
CA LEU A 225 -14.51 4.21 -19.28
C LEU A 225 -14.52 4.63 -17.80
N SER A 226 -15.30 3.93 -16.96
CA SER A 226 -15.47 4.26 -15.53
C SER A 226 -14.37 3.71 -14.62
N ASN A 227 -13.47 2.88 -15.14
CA ASN A 227 -12.31 2.38 -14.40
C ASN A 227 -11.21 3.44 -14.36
N GLY A 228 -10.45 3.54 -13.27
CA GLY A 228 -9.36 4.51 -13.20
C GLY A 228 -8.83 4.79 -11.80
N PHE A 229 -7.87 5.71 -11.71
CA PHE A 229 -7.10 5.96 -10.50
C PHE A 229 -6.33 4.71 -10.09
N ILE A 230 -5.40 4.30 -10.97
CA ILE A 230 -4.65 3.06 -10.81
C ILE A 230 -3.15 3.37 -10.70
N THR A 231 -2.45 2.70 -9.79
CA THR A 231 -1.00 2.81 -9.67
C THR A 231 -0.34 1.47 -9.93
N TYR A 232 0.70 1.47 -10.75
CA TYR A 232 1.60 0.34 -10.96
C TYR A 232 3.01 0.79 -10.63
N HIS A 233 3.63 0.23 -9.60
CA HIS A 233 5.02 0.59 -9.31
C HIS A 233 5.90 -0.53 -8.78
N HIS A 234 7.18 -0.46 -9.12
CA HIS A 234 8.19 -1.43 -8.65
C HIS A 234 7.84 -2.89 -9.01
N ASN A 235 7.04 -3.08 -10.06
CA ASN A 235 6.69 -4.41 -10.53
C ASN A 235 7.71 -4.90 -11.56
N LEU A 236 7.89 -6.21 -11.61
CA LEU A 236 8.56 -6.91 -12.71
C LEU A 236 7.49 -7.44 -13.67
N TYR A 237 7.60 -7.06 -14.94
CA TYR A 237 6.85 -7.66 -16.04
C TYR A 237 7.84 -8.44 -16.90
N GLU A 238 7.73 -9.77 -16.91
CA GLU A 238 8.72 -10.66 -17.53
C GLU A 238 8.04 -11.62 -18.50
N ASN A 239 8.47 -11.64 -19.77
CA ASN A 239 7.95 -12.57 -20.78
C ASN A 239 6.41 -12.48 -20.88
N ILE A 240 5.92 -11.32 -21.30
CA ILE A 240 4.49 -11.04 -21.48
C ILE A 240 4.25 -10.60 -22.91
N ASP A 241 3.22 -11.13 -23.58
CA ASP A 241 2.95 -10.72 -24.95
C ASP A 241 2.41 -9.28 -25.01
N SER A 242 1.35 -8.99 -24.24
CA SER A 242 0.72 -7.67 -24.27
C SER A 242 0.00 -7.26 -22.98
N ARG A 243 -0.55 -6.05 -22.99
CA ARG A 243 -1.44 -5.49 -21.95
C ARG A 243 -0.72 -5.30 -20.61
N THR A 244 0.25 -4.39 -20.54
CA THR A 244 0.98 -4.12 -19.29
C THR A 244 0.88 -2.67 -18.79
N PRO A 245 -0.32 -2.08 -18.63
CA PRO A 245 -1.66 -2.64 -18.87
C PRO A 245 -2.25 -2.25 -20.23
N LEU A 246 -3.37 -2.87 -20.62
CA LEU A 246 -4.32 -2.25 -21.55
C LEU A 246 -5.23 -1.32 -20.75
N LEU A 247 -5.16 -0.02 -21.01
CA LEU A 247 -5.84 1.02 -20.27
C LEU A 247 -6.88 1.75 -21.13
N ARG A 248 -8.16 1.68 -20.73
CA ARG A 248 -9.24 2.45 -21.35
C ARG A 248 -9.77 3.53 -20.41
N GLY A 249 -9.86 4.77 -20.90
CA GLY A 249 -10.47 5.91 -20.20
C GLY A 249 -9.73 6.44 -18.97
N GLY A 250 -9.53 5.62 -17.94
CA GLY A 250 -9.03 6.04 -16.63
C GLY A 250 -7.64 6.68 -16.61
N ILE A 251 -7.28 7.17 -15.43
CA ILE A 251 -5.92 7.66 -15.13
C ILE A 251 -5.11 6.51 -14.51
N ALA A 252 -3.91 6.28 -15.02
CA ALA A 252 -2.92 5.39 -14.41
C ALA A 252 -1.59 6.12 -14.17
N HIS A 253 -0.97 5.86 -13.02
CA HIS A 253 0.41 6.24 -12.74
C HIS A 253 1.27 4.99 -12.71
N ILE A 254 2.25 4.93 -13.59
CA ILE A 254 3.06 3.76 -13.90
C ILE A 254 4.50 4.17 -13.71
N TYR A 255 5.14 3.77 -12.61
CA TYR A 255 6.49 4.24 -12.30
C TYR A 255 7.42 3.21 -11.68
N ASN A 256 8.71 3.32 -11.95
CA ASN A 256 9.75 2.40 -11.45
C ASN A 256 9.44 0.92 -11.67
N ASN A 257 8.71 0.56 -12.72
CA ASN A 257 8.54 -0.85 -13.11
C ASN A 257 9.71 -1.27 -14.02
N HIS A 258 10.07 -2.55 -13.94
CA HIS A 258 11.00 -3.19 -14.88
C HIS A 258 10.19 -4.07 -15.83
N TYR A 259 10.28 -3.79 -17.12
CA TYR A 259 9.69 -4.58 -18.18
C TYR A 259 10.81 -5.26 -18.95
N VAL A 260 10.78 -6.59 -19.03
CA VAL A 260 11.74 -7.40 -19.77
C VAL A 260 11.02 -8.41 -20.64
N SER A 261 11.36 -8.47 -21.93
CA SER A 261 10.71 -9.37 -22.89
C SER A 261 9.19 -9.14 -23.02
N LEU A 262 8.79 -7.91 -23.39
CA LEU A 262 7.44 -7.67 -23.91
C LEU A 262 7.39 -8.05 -25.39
N ASN A 263 6.66 -9.11 -25.74
CA ASN A 263 6.77 -9.75 -27.05
C ASN A 263 6.00 -9.02 -28.15
N GLU A 264 4.89 -8.36 -27.81
CA GLU A 264 4.05 -7.63 -28.78
C GLU A 264 3.93 -6.14 -28.47
N SER A 265 3.40 -5.77 -27.29
CA SER A 265 3.17 -4.38 -26.89
C SER A 265 3.07 -4.20 -25.37
N GLY A 266 3.39 -3.01 -24.87
CA GLY A 266 3.37 -2.72 -23.43
C GLY A 266 2.12 -1.98 -22.95
N ILE A 267 2.36 -0.77 -22.42
CA ILE A 267 1.33 0.15 -21.92
C ILE A 267 0.49 0.62 -23.10
N ASN A 268 -0.76 0.17 -23.16
CA ASN A 268 -1.68 0.45 -24.26
C ASN A 268 -2.77 1.41 -23.79
N SER A 269 -2.56 2.71 -24.00
CA SER A 269 -3.47 3.79 -23.61
C SER A 269 -4.52 3.99 -24.71
N ARG A 270 -5.80 3.85 -24.39
CA ARG A 270 -6.94 3.90 -25.34
C ARG A 270 -8.12 4.69 -24.82
N ALA A 271 -9.02 5.06 -25.73
CA ALA A 271 -10.33 5.65 -25.44
C ALA A 271 -10.27 6.76 -24.38
N GLY A 272 -9.35 7.71 -24.55
CA GLY A 272 -9.19 8.85 -23.64
C GLY A 272 -8.44 8.56 -22.33
N ALA A 273 -7.89 7.35 -22.17
CA ALA A 273 -6.97 7.00 -21.08
C ALA A 273 -5.83 8.00 -20.94
N ARG A 274 -5.34 8.18 -19.70
CA ARG A 274 -4.20 9.04 -19.40
C ARG A 274 -3.19 8.30 -18.54
N ALA A 275 -2.06 7.92 -19.13
CA ALA A 275 -0.97 7.25 -18.43
C ALA A 275 0.14 8.24 -18.07
N LYS A 276 0.48 8.37 -16.78
CA LYS A 276 1.73 8.98 -16.33
C LYS A 276 2.78 7.88 -16.23
N VAL A 277 3.82 7.93 -17.05
CA VAL A 277 4.81 6.86 -17.21
C VAL A 277 6.19 7.39 -16.82
N ASP A 278 6.60 7.12 -15.58
CA ASP A 278 7.75 7.77 -14.95
C ASP A 278 8.84 6.80 -14.49
N ASN A 279 10.08 7.06 -14.88
CA ASN A 279 11.25 6.33 -14.38
C ASN A 279 11.13 4.79 -14.47
N ASN A 280 10.46 4.25 -15.49
CA ASN A 280 10.43 2.82 -15.74
C ASN A 280 11.66 2.40 -16.55
N TYR A 281 12.01 1.11 -16.45
CA TYR A 281 13.07 0.50 -17.25
C TYR A 281 12.45 -0.53 -18.19
N PHE A 282 12.58 -0.31 -19.50
CA PHE A 282 12.13 -1.24 -20.52
C PHE A 282 13.36 -1.88 -21.17
N GLU A 283 13.38 -3.21 -21.22
CA GLU A 283 14.51 -4.03 -21.66
C GLU A 283 14.00 -5.10 -22.64
N ASP A 284 14.71 -5.32 -23.74
CA ASP A 284 14.45 -6.41 -24.70
C ASP A 284 12.97 -6.53 -25.10
N SER A 285 12.33 -5.39 -25.38
CA SER A 285 10.88 -5.28 -25.47
C SER A 285 10.41 -4.62 -26.76
N LYS A 286 9.16 -4.85 -27.14
CA LYS A 286 8.55 -4.25 -28.33
C LYS A 286 7.37 -3.36 -27.97
N ASP A 287 7.26 -2.22 -28.67
CA ASP A 287 6.09 -1.33 -28.66
C ASP A 287 5.58 -1.03 -27.24
N VAL A 288 6.49 -0.58 -26.37
CA VAL A 288 6.26 -0.57 -24.92
C VAL A 288 5.27 0.50 -24.43
N LEU A 289 4.95 1.48 -25.27
CA LEU A 289 3.96 2.53 -25.00
C LEU A 289 3.27 2.97 -26.29
N GLY A 290 1.95 3.12 -26.26
CA GLY A 290 1.21 3.69 -27.38
C GLY A 290 -0.28 3.41 -27.30
N THR A 291 -0.94 3.52 -28.46
CA THR A 291 -2.32 3.04 -28.67
C THR A 291 -2.24 1.91 -29.69
N PHE A 292 -2.60 0.69 -29.30
CA PHE A 292 -2.51 -0.49 -30.18
C PHE A 292 -3.85 -1.19 -30.34
N TYR A 293 -4.08 -1.81 -31.48
CA TYR A 293 -5.27 -2.57 -31.86
C TYR A 293 -6.59 -1.77 -31.82
N THR A 294 -6.53 -0.44 -31.98
CA THR A 294 -7.69 0.46 -32.05
C THR A 294 -7.31 1.84 -32.62
N ASP A 295 -8.29 2.55 -33.17
CA ASP A 295 -8.22 3.98 -33.51
C ASP A 295 -8.68 4.90 -32.36
N ALA A 296 -9.27 4.36 -31.30
CA ALA A 296 -9.66 5.10 -30.11
C ALA A 296 -8.42 5.47 -29.27
N ALA A 297 -7.81 6.60 -29.60
CA ALA A 297 -6.58 7.07 -28.97
C ALA A 297 -6.72 7.30 -27.46
N GLY A 298 -5.65 6.97 -26.74
CA GLY A 298 -5.39 7.44 -25.38
C GLY A 298 -4.28 8.48 -25.36
N TYR A 299 -3.85 8.84 -24.16
CA TYR A 299 -2.85 9.86 -23.90
C TYR A 299 -1.83 9.37 -22.88
N TRP A 300 -0.66 10.00 -22.90
CA TRP A 300 0.42 9.72 -21.97
C TRP A 300 1.27 10.96 -21.69
N GLN A 301 1.83 10.98 -20.49
CA GLN A 301 2.89 11.89 -20.08
C GLN A 301 4.06 11.04 -19.62
N VAL A 302 5.23 11.25 -20.21
CA VAL A 302 6.45 10.45 -19.98
C VAL A 302 7.53 11.29 -19.32
N SER A 303 8.29 10.70 -18.40
CA SER A 303 9.49 11.31 -17.83
C SER A 303 10.48 10.26 -17.35
N GLY A 304 11.77 10.44 -17.62
CA GLY A 304 12.86 9.67 -16.98
C GLY A 304 12.91 8.17 -17.28
N ASN A 305 12.12 7.64 -18.23
CA ASN A 305 12.17 6.22 -18.60
C ASN A 305 13.46 5.88 -19.35
N ILE A 306 13.92 4.63 -19.22
CA ILE A 306 15.00 4.05 -20.02
C ILE A 306 14.43 3.01 -20.97
N PHE A 307 14.85 3.08 -22.23
CA PHE A 307 14.51 2.13 -23.29
C PHE A 307 15.79 1.42 -23.75
N ASP A 308 16.08 0.28 -23.14
CA ASP A 308 17.21 -0.59 -23.49
C ASP A 308 16.74 -1.70 -24.44
N ASN A 309 17.38 -1.80 -25.60
CA ASN A 309 17.01 -2.73 -26.67
C ASN A 309 15.49 -2.78 -26.98
N VAL A 310 14.83 -1.62 -27.01
CA VAL A 310 13.40 -1.53 -27.36
C VAL A 310 13.20 -1.35 -28.85
N THR A 311 12.34 -2.17 -29.43
CA THR A 311 11.92 -2.06 -30.85
C THR A 311 10.55 -1.42 -30.98
N TRP A 312 10.35 -0.69 -32.07
CA TRP A 312 9.12 0.06 -32.34
C TRP A 312 8.63 -0.23 -33.76
N SER A 313 7.35 -0.54 -33.90
CA SER A 313 6.71 -0.66 -35.21
C SER A 313 6.45 0.72 -35.83
N SER A 314 6.16 0.76 -37.13
CA SER A 314 5.71 1.99 -37.78
C SER A 314 4.24 2.25 -37.47
N PRO A 315 3.81 3.52 -37.33
CA PRO A 315 2.38 3.84 -37.19
C PRO A 315 1.56 3.27 -38.35
N GLY A 316 0.41 2.70 -38.01
CA GLY A 316 -0.57 2.11 -38.92
C GLY A 316 -1.98 2.58 -38.60
N THR A 317 -2.99 1.90 -39.14
CA THR A 317 -4.40 2.27 -38.98
C THR A 317 -4.88 2.18 -37.53
N ASP A 318 -4.46 1.15 -36.82
CA ASP A 318 -4.92 0.79 -35.47
C ASP A 318 -3.76 0.53 -34.50
N ASN A 319 -2.51 0.72 -34.95
CA ASN A 319 -1.31 0.63 -34.15
C ASN A 319 -0.52 1.93 -34.24
N ASN A 320 -0.42 2.64 -33.14
CA ASN A 320 0.24 3.94 -33.03
C ASN A 320 1.22 3.90 -31.85
N PRO A 321 2.43 3.34 -32.05
CA PRO A 321 3.47 3.33 -31.02
C PRO A 321 3.94 4.76 -30.71
N ALA A 322 4.29 5.02 -29.45
CA ALA A 322 4.77 6.32 -29.00
C ALA A 322 6.23 6.59 -29.38
N GLY A 323 7.05 5.54 -29.51
CA GLY A 323 8.47 5.65 -29.83
C GLY A 323 8.78 5.76 -31.33
N PRO A 324 10.07 5.76 -31.71
CA PRO A 324 11.24 5.47 -30.86
C PRO A 324 11.65 6.60 -29.90
N ASP A 325 11.03 7.79 -30.01
CA ASP A 325 11.25 8.93 -29.10
C ASP A 325 9.90 9.36 -28.49
N PRO A 326 9.43 8.70 -27.42
CA PRO A 326 8.13 9.01 -26.82
C PRO A 326 8.04 10.45 -26.34
N GLN A 327 7.10 11.20 -26.91
CA GLN A 327 6.77 12.57 -26.50
C GLN A 327 5.48 12.59 -25.68
N SER A 328 5.45 13.44 -24.65
CA SER A 328 4.21 13.67 -23.88
C SER A 328 3.17 14.38 -24.74
N ASN A 329 1.94 13.88 -24.73
CA ASN A 329 0.81 14.46 -25.47
C ASN A 329 -0.32 14.93 -24.55
N THR A 330 -0.12 14.85 -23.24
CA THR A 330 -1.03 15.36 -22.22
C THR A 330 -0.27 15.72 -20.94
N THR A 331 -1.00 16.24 -19.95
CA THR A 331 -0.52 16.43 -18.58
C THR A 331 -1.43 15.66 -17.63
N VAL A 332 -0.82 14.93 -16.69
CA VAL A 332 -1.51 14.11 -15.70
C VAL A 332 -1.13 14.59 -14.30
N SER A 333 -2.12 14.87 -13.47
CA SER A 333 -1.92 15.25 -12.06
C SER A 333 -2.02 14.02 -11.15
N ILE A 334 -1.05 13.86 -10.25
CA ILE A 334 -0.99 12.75 -9.29
C ILE A 334 -1.27 13.30 -7.88
N PRO A 335 -2.38 12.89 -7.22
CA PRO A 335 -2.85 13.51 -5.98
C PRO A 335 -2.26 12.88 -4.70
N TYR A 336 -1.20 12.10 -4.81
CA TYR A 336 -0.54 11.45 -3.67
C TYR A 336 0.97 11.69 -3.71
N ALA A 337 1.62 11.56 -2.56
CA ALA A 337 3.08 11.59 -2.46
C ALA A 337 3.69 10.29 -2.97
N TYR A 338 4.81 10.40 -3.68
CA TYR A 338 5.62 9.28 -4.14
C TYR A 338 7.08 9.72 -4.25
N SER A 339 7.98 8.75 -4.12
CA SER A 339 9.41 8.91 -4.42
C SER A 339 9.73 8.05 -5.64
N LEU A 340 10.56 8.58 -6.53
CA LEU A 340 11.01 7.86 -7.70
C LEU A 340 12.45 7.40 -7.48
N ASP A 341 12.70 6.11 -7.68
CA ASP A 341 14.05 5.64 -7.97
C ASP A 341 14.52 6.16 -9.33
N ALA A 342 15.82 6.33 -9.49
CA ALA A 342 16.38 6.59 -10.81
C ALA A 342 16.13 5.36 -11.71
N ALA A 343 15.66 5.56 -12.94
CA ALA A 343 15.31 4.44 -13.82
C ALA A 343 16.47 3.44 -14.01
N SER A 344 17.72 3.91 -14.02
CA SER A 344 18.90 3.05 -14.19
C SER A 344 19.13 2.02 -13.08
N CYS A 345 18.57 2.22 -11.88
CA CYS A 345 18.69 1.28 -10.77
C CYS A 345 17.43 0.42 -10.57
N VAL A 346 16.36 0.72 -11.32
CA VAL A 346 15.07 0.01 -11.20
C VAL A 346 15.22 -1.50 -11.38
N PRO A 347 15.97 -2.04 -12.37
CA PRO A 347 16.16 -3.49 -12.48
C PRO A 347 16.72 -4.13 -11.19
N ASP A 348 17.70 -3.49 -10.55
CA ASP A 348 18.33 -3.99 -9.33
C ASP A 348 17.42 -3.87 -8.09
N VAL A 349 16.64 -2.80 -7.99
CA VAL A 349 15.64 -2.63 -6.93
C VAL A 349 14.56 -3.69 -7.10
N VAL A 350 13.94 -3.76 -8.27
CA VAL A 350 12.82 -4.66 -8.58
C VAL A 350 13.23 -6.12 -8.37
N ARG A 351 14.41 -6.55 -8.85
CA ARG A 351 14.94 -7.90 -8.62
C ARG A 351 15.03 -8.30 -7.14
N GLN A 352 15.21 -7.32 -6.25
CA GLN A 352 15.42 -7.52 -4.82
C GLN A 352 14.15 -7.38 -3.98
N THR A 353 13.12 -6.73 -4.51
CA THR A 353 11.89 -6.41 -3.79
C THR A 353 10.68 -7.14 -4.35
N ALA A 354 10.59 -7.30 -5.67
CA ALA A 354 9.34 -7.72 -6.28
C ALA A 354 9.04 -9.21 -6.05
N GLY A 355 7.77 -9.51 -5.81
CA GLY A 355 7.24 -10.87 -5.69
C GLY A 355 7.02 -11.34 -4.25
N ALA A 356 6.42 -12.53 -4.14
CA ALA A 356 6.23 -13.16 -2.85
C ALA A 356 7.55 -13.69 -2.29
N GLY A 357 7.66 -13.75 -0.96
CA GLY A 357 8.82 -14.32 -0.26
C GLY A 357 10.05 -13.40 -0.20
N THR A 358 9.93 -12.14 -0.59
CA THR A 358 11.05 -11.17 -0.56
C THR A 358 11.19 -10.43 0.77
N GLY A 359 10.41 -10.81 1.80
CA GLY A 359 10.39 -10.13 3.08
C GLY A 359 9.72 -8.74 3.03
N LEU A 360 8.87 -8.52 2.02
CA LEU A 360 8.15 -7.26 1.79
C LEU A 360 9.07 -6.05 1.63
N ARG A 361 10.29 -6.26 1.11
CA ARG A 361 11.27 -5.18 0.95
C ARG A 361 10.75 -4.11 0.01
N VAL A 362 11.00 -2.84 0.35
CA VAL A 362 10.53 -1.68 -0.42
C VAL A 362 11.69 -0.75 -0.77
N SER A 363 11.50 0.20 -1.67
CA SER A 363 12.41 1.31 -1.92
C SER A 363 11.79 2.63 -1.43
N ASP A 364 12.65 3.57 -1.03
CA ASP A 364 12.31 4.94 -0.64
C ASP A 364 12.70 5.97 -1.71
N GLY A 365 13.11 5.52 -2.91
CA GLY A 365 13.58 6.36 -4.00
C GLY A 365 15.09 6.63 -4.00
N THR A 366 15.85 5.93 -3.14
CA THR A 366 17.32 6.08 -3.04
C THR A 366 18.10 5.00 -3.79
N CYS A 367 17.45 4.22 -4.67
CA CYS A 367 18.02 3.06 -5.36
C CYS A 367 18.49 1.93 -4.43
N SER A 368 17.93 1.86 -3.22
CA SER A 368 18.34 0.88 -2.22
C SER A 368 17.12 0.23 -1.58
N PRO A 369 17.00 -1.12 -1.62
CA PRO A 369 15.87 -1.77 -1.02
C PRO A 369 16.01 -1.92 0.49
N GLN A 370 15.00 -1.41 1.18
CA GLN A 370 14.81 -1.35 2.61
C GLN A 370 13.97 -2.54 3.10
N THR A 371 14.22 -3.00 4.32
CA THR A 371 13.32 -3.94 5.00
C THR A 371 12.28 -3.12 5.78
N PRO A 372 10.97 -3.41 5.67
CA PRO A 372 9.98 -2.71 6.48
C PRO A 372 10.29 -2.91 7.96
N SER A 373 10.26 -1.84 8.74
CA SER A 373 10.34 -1.96 10.19
C SER A 373 9.06 -2.65 10.68
N PRO A 374 9.13 -3.68 11.52
CA PRO A 374 7.92 -4.30 12.06
C PRO A 374 7.12 -3.27 12.84
N THR A 375 5.86 -3.07 12.46
CA THR A 375 4.90 -2.29 13.24
C THR A 375 4.79 -2.93 14.62
N PRO A 376 5.07 -2.23 15.74
CA PRO A 376 4.96 -2.82 17.06
C PRO A 376 3.51 -3.22 17.32
N THR A 377 3.25 -4.52 17.45
CA THR A 377 2.02 -5.01 18.08
C THR A 377 2.08 -4.60 19.54
N GLY A 378 1.13 -3.75 19.95
CA GLY A 378 1.09 -3.16 21.29
C GLY A 378 1.12 -4.21 22.38
N SER A 379 2.27 -4.36 23.03
CA SER A 379 2.37 -4.95 24.36
C SER A 379 2.42 -3.82 25.39
N THR A 380 1.59 -3.96 26.40
CA THR A 380 1.32 -2.99 27.47
C THR A 380 2.61 -2.56 28.18
N PRO A 381 2.89 -1.25 28.35
CA PRO A 381 4.11 -0.84 29.04
C PRO A 381 3.95 -0.98 30.55
N THR A 382 4.75 -1.85 31.16
CA THR A 382 5.03 -1.83 32.61
C THR A 382 6.13 -0.79 32.86
N PRO A 383 6.00 0.13 33.84
CA PRO A 383 6.97 1.20 34.04
C PRO A 383 8.09 0.74 34.99
N THR A 384 9.35 1.02 34.65
CA THR A 384 10.48 1.11 35.62
C THR A 384 11.62 1.94 34.99
N PRO A 385 12.56 2.52 35.76
CA PRO A 385 12.73 3.97 35.85
C PRO A 385 14.00 4.49 35.15
N THR A 386 13.96 5.78 34.88
CA THR A 386 14.94 6.63 34.20
C THR A 386 16.28 6.79 34.93
N THR A 387 17.38 6.86 34.17
CA THR A 387 18.51 7.78 34.42
C THR A 387 19.16 8.17 33.06
N PRO A 388 19.50 9.46 32.81
CA PRO A 388 19.84 9.97 31.47
C PRO A 388 21.34 10.29 31.30
N THR A 389 21.91 10.15 30.08
CA THR A 389 22.97 11.02 29.51
C THR A 389 23.15 10.76 27.99
N PRO A 390 23.86 11.61 27.21
CA PRO A 390 23.26 12.41 26.13
C PRO A 390 23.68 12.01 24.70
N SER A 391 22.96 12.58 23.74
CA SER A 391 23.06 12.39 22.29
C SER A 391 24.09 13.33 21.63
N PRO A 392 24.58 12.99 20.42
CA PRO A 392 24.80 13.99 19.38
C PRO A 392 24.15 13.64 18.01
N THR A 393 23.16 14.45 17.63
CA THR A 393 22.98 15.23 16.37
C THR A 393 23.04 14.61 14.95
N THR A 394 21.82 14.48 14.35
CA THR A 394 21.28 14.98 13.02
C THR A 394 21.85 14.49 11.66
N PRO A 395 21.10 14.60 10.52
CA PRO A 395 19.79 15.25 10.27
C PRO A 395 18.71 14.46 9.47
N THR A 396 17.46 14.93 9.64
CA THR A 396 16.18 14.39 9.12
C THR A 396 15.60 15.30 8.02
N THR A 397 14.93 14.76 6.99
CA THR A 397 14.14 15.53 6.00
C THR A 397 12.73 14.95 5.79
N GLY A 398 11.68 15.77 6.00
CA GLY A 398 10.34 15.68 5.38
C GLY A 398 9.18 15.12 6.24
N PRO A 399 8.07 15.86 6.48
CA PRO A 399 7.10 15.54 7.53
C PRO A 399 5.97 14.58 7.08
N THR A 400 5.87 13.43 7.75
CA THR A 400 4.69 12.56 7.81
C THR A 400 3.44 13.36 8.19
N GLN A 401 2.44 13.41 7.31
CA GLN A 401 1.13 13.97 7.66
C GLN A 401 0.60 13.32 8.95
N PRO A 402 0.14 14.09 9.95
CA PRO A 402 -0.35 13.50 11.19
C PRO A 402 -1.59 12.65 10.93
N SER A 403 -1.62 11.43 11.46
CA SER A 403 -2.80 10.56 11.42
C SER A 403 -3.83 10.99 12.46
N GLY A 404 -5.13 10.90 12.14
CA GLY A 404 -6.23 11.16 13.06
C GLY A 404 -7.07 12.38 12.68
N THR A 405 -8.13 12.64 13.45
CA THR A 405 -9.02 13.80 13.23
C THR A 405 -8.29 15.11 13.52
N ASN A 406 -8.29 16.04 12.56
CA ASN A 406 -7.82 17.41 12.80
C ASN A 406 -8.79 18.12 13.76
N LEU A 407 -8.33 18.36 14.99
CA LEU A 407 -9.10 18.94 16.09
C LEU A 407 -9.27 20.46 15.97
N SER A 408 -8.61 21.09 14.99
CA SER A 408 -8.76 22.52 14.70
C SER A 408 -10.07 22.81 13.98
N ILE A 409 -10.58 21.86 13.19
CA ILE A 409 -11.84 22.01 12.46
C ILE A 409 -12.99 22.15 13.47
N GLY A 410 -13.72 23.27 13.40
CA GLY A 410 -14.81 23.59 14.33
C GLY A 410 -14.36 24.17 15.69
N ALA A 411 -13.06 24.34 15.93
CA ALA A 411 -12.54 25.04 17.11
C ALA A 411 -12.67 26.57 17.00
N GLY A 412 -12.32 27.29 18.06
CA GLY A 412 -12.12 28.74 18.01
C GLY A 412 -10.66 29.09 17.67
N SER A 413 -10.42 30.35 17.29
CA SER A 413 -9.07 30.89 17.10
C SER A 413 -8.92 32.31 17.61
N ASP A 414 -7.71 32.71 17.94
CA ASP A 414 -7.30 34.11 18.11
C ASP A 414 -5.80 34.26 17.87
N GLY A 415 -5.25 35.46 18.01
CA GLY A 415 -3.83 35.72 17.80
C GLY A 415 -3.42 37.12 18.22
N SER A 416 -2.15 37.47 17.97
CA SER A 416 -1.59 38.75 18.41
C SER A 416 -1.95 39.93 17.51
N SER A 417 -1.86 39.74 16.18
CA SER A 417 -2.24 40.71 15.16
C SER A 417 -2.60 39.99 13.86
N LYS A 418 -3.20 40.71 12.91
CA LYS A 418 -3.48 40.17 11.57
C LYS A 418 -3.28 41.26 10.51
N ALA A 419 -2.74 40.88 9.35
CA ALA A 419 -2.67 41.75 8.19
C ALA A 419 -4.07 41.97 7.58
N ASP A 420 -4.24 43.09 6.88
CA ASP A 420 -5.49 43.39 6.15
C ASP A 420 -5.83 42.28 5.15
N GLY A 421 -7.11 41.95 5.05
CA GLY A 421 -7.59 40.86 4.19
C GLY A 421 -7.41 39.44 4.75
N THR A 422 -6.81 39.28 5.93
CA THR A 422 -6.66 37.96 6.59
C THR A 422 -7.51 37.85 7.87
N SER A 423 -7.74 36.61 8.32
CA SER A 423 -8.51 36.31 9.53
C SER A 423 -7.85 35.19 10.34
N TYR A 424 -8.00 35.21 11.66
CA TYR A 424 -7.68 34.04 12.49
C TYR A 424 -8.55 32.82 12.13
N GLY A 425 -9.73 33.07 11.54
CA GLY A 425 -10.64 32.09 10.94
C GLY A 425 -9.94 31.06 10.06
N ASN A 426 -9.04 31.58 9.23
CA ASN A 426 -8.50 30.90 8.06
C ASN A 426 -7.61 29.71 8.42
N VAL A 427 -6.98 29.69 9.59
CA VAL A 427 -6.04 28.61 9.97
C VAL A 427 -6.72 27.26 10.32
N ARG A 428 -8.03 27.14 10.13
CA ARG A 428 -8.79 25.95 10.56
C ARG A 428 -10.04 25.70 9.72
N ASP A 429 -10.14 26.32 8.56
CA ASP A 429 -11.29 26.14 7.68
C ASP A 429 -11.07 24.98 6.69
N GLY A 430 -9.86 24.42 6.65
CA GLY A 430 -9.48 23.33 5.77
C GLY A 430 -9.18 23.79 4.35
N ASP A 431 -9.06 25.10 4.11
CA ASP A 431 -8.80 25.68 2.79
C ASP A 431 -7.39 26.30 2.71
N LEU A 432 -6.49 25.60 2.01
CA LEU A 432 -5.12 26.06 1.77
C LEU A 432 -5.04 27.33 0.88
N GLY A 433 -6.15 27.77 0.31
CA GLY A 433 -6.27 29.03 -0.43
C GLY A 433 -6.48 30.26 0.45
N THR A 434 -6.90 30.09 1.70
CA THR A 434 -6.98 31.19 2.68
C THR A 434 -5.85 31.08 3.71
N TYR A 435 -5.56 32.18 4.42
CA TYR A 435 -4.49 32.16 5.44
C TYR A 435 -4.64 33.25 6.48
N TRP A 436 -4.03 33.02 7.64
CA TRP A 436 -3.67 34.08 8.58
C TRP A 436 -2.25 34.57 8.32
N SER A 437 -2.05 35.87 8.42
CA SER A 437 -0.74 36.51 8.39
C SER A 437 -0.67 37.53 9.53
N PRO A 438 0.42 37.60 10.32
CA PRO A 438 0.60 38.68 11.28
C PRO A 438 0.82 40.02 10.54
N ALA A 439 0.68 41.14 11.27
CA ALA A 439 0.89 42.48 10.71
C ALA A 439 2.37 42.81 10.39
N GLY A 440 3.31 41.98 10.86
CA GLY A 440 4.75 42.13 10.63
C GLY A 440 5.45 40.79 10.38
N SER A 441 6.76 40.73 10.61
CA SER A 441 7.56 39.51 10.43
C SER A 441 7.42 38.49 11.57
N THR A 442 6.77 38.86 12.68
CA THR A 442 6.53 37.99 13.84
C THR A 442 5.10 38.10 14.31
N GLY A 443 4.61 37.09 15.02
CA GLY A 443 3.27 37.09 15.60
C GLY A 443 2.83 35.70 16.02
N SER A 444 1.67 35.62 16.65
CA SER A 444 1.13 34.36 17.16
C SER A 444 -0.30 34.13 16.71
N VAL A 445 -0.62 32.88 16.40
CA VAL A 445 -1.99 32.40 16.16
C VAL A 445 -2.26 31.21 17.06
N SER A 446 -3.51 31.05 17.49
CA SER A 446 -3.92 30.02 18.43
C SER A 446 -5.17 29.29 17.98
N VAL A 447 -5.26 28.02 18.36
CA VAL A 447 -6.49 27.22 18.32
C VAL A 447 -6.99 27.05 19.76
N LYS A 448 -8.30 27.17 19.99
CA LYS A 448 -8.92 27.07 21.32
C LYS A 448 -10.23 26.27 21.32
N TRP A 449 -10.45 25.54 22.40
CA TRP A 449 -11.60 24.65 22.60
C TRP A 449 -12.41 25.04 23.83
N GLY A 450 -13.69 24.66 23.86
CA GLY A 450 -14.58 24.92 25.01
C GLY A 450 -14.20 24.12 26.28
N SER A 451 -13.50 23.00 26.10
CA SER A 451 -13.01 22.11 27.16
C SER A 451 -11.56 21.69 26.90
N ALA A 452 -10.91 21.13 27.92
CA ALA A 452 -9.52 20.67 27.80
C ALA A 452 -9.44 19.55 26.76
N THR A 453 -8.57 19.74 25.77
CA THR A 453 -8.37 18.84 24.62
C THR A 453 -6.93 18.35 24.65
N ALA A 454 -6.75 17.04 24.50
CA ALA A 454 -5.43 16.43 24.46
C ALA A 454 -4.84 16.59 23.05
N VAL A 455 -3.67 17.23 22.96
CA VAL A 455 -2.93 17.46 21.72
C VAL A 455 -1.48 17.06 21.94
N SER A 456 -0.88 16.38 20.97
CA SER A 456 0.56 16.05 20.98
C SER A 456 1.24 16.30 19.64
N VAL A 457 0.46 16.61 18.59
CA VAL A 457 0.98 16.93 17.27
C VAL A 457 0.23 18.14 16.72
N ILE A 458 0.97 19.05 16.08
CA ILE A 458 0.39 20.11 15.25
C ILE A 458 1.01 20.04 13.85
N ALA A 459 0.28 20.51 12.85
CA ALA A 459 0.84 20.75 11.52
C ALA A 459 0.57 22.19 11.10
N ILE A 460 1.66 22.90 10.79
CA ILE A 460 1.62 24.27 10.27
C ILE A 460 1.78 24.17 8.76
N ARG A 461 0.72 24.54 8.02
CA ARG A 461 0.74 24.60 6.55
C ARG A 461 0.91 26.05 6.12
N GLU A 462 1.80 26.27 5.18
CA GLU A 462 1.95 27.56 4.51
C GLU A 462 1.19 27.56 3.19
N THR A 463 0.78 28.74 2.73
CA THR A 463 0.33 28.91 1.34
C THR A 463 1.48 28.68 0.37
N SER A 464 1.18 28.41 -0.89
CA SER A 464 2.22 28.31 -1.94
C SER A 464 3.06 29.59 -2.08
N GLY A 465 2.44 30.77 -1.91
CA GLY A 465 3.14 32.06 -1.96
C GLY A 465 3.94 32.39 -0.70
N GLY A 466 3.59 31.79 0.44
CA GLY A 466 4.21 31.99 1.75
C GLY A 466 5.24 30.93 2.15
N ALA A 467 5.35 29.85 1.38
CA ALA A 467 6.18 28.70 1.72
C ALA A 467 7.64 29.07 2.02
N GLY A 468 8.16 28.57 3.15
CA GLY A 468 9.53 28.78 3.60
C GLY A 468 9.80 30.12 4.27
N ARG A 469 8.77 30.94 4.54
CA ARG A 469 8.94 32.23 5.23
C ARG A 469 9.00 32.07 6.74
N ILE A 470 8.29 31.08 7.30
CA ILE A 470 8.32 30.82 8.74
C ILE A 470 9.72 30.35 9.15
N GLY A 471 10.40 31.18 9.94
CA GLY A 471 11.71 30.90 10.50
C GLY A 471 11.57 30.29 11.90
N ALA A 472 12.08 30.97 12.93
CA ALA A 472 12.04 30.51 14.31
C ALA A 472 10.66 30.66 14.95
N TRP A 473 10.25 29.70 15.79
CA TRP A 473 8.97 29.70 16.48
C TRP A 473 9.02 28.95 17.81
N ARG A 474 8.00 29.16 18.64
CA ARG A 474 7.69 28.35 19.82
C ARG A 474 6.21 27.99 19.89
N VAL A 475 5.92 26.79 20.35
CA VAL A 475 4.56 26.31 20.65
C VAL A 475 4.33 26.48 22.15
N LEU A 476 3.27 27.18 22.52
CA LEU A 476 2.93 27.46 23.90
C LEU A 476 1.63 26.76 24.30
N ASN A 477 1.58 26.33 25.56
CA ASN A 477 0.32 26.15 26.26
C ASN A 477 -0.29 27.54 26.47
N GLY A 478 -1.37 27.84 25.75
CA GLY A 478 -2.02 29.16 25.77
C GLY A 478 -2.76 29.47 27.07
N ASP A 479 -2.96 28.48 27.95
CA ASP A 479 -3.55 28.68 29.27
C ASP A 479 -2.51 29.09 30.32
N THR A 480 -1.28 28.60 30.21
CA THR A 480 -0.22 28.76 31.24
C THR A 480 0.99 29.57 30.78
N GLY A 481 1.17 29.75 29.47
CA GLY A 481 2.36 30.35 28.86
C GLY A 481 3.59 29.42 28.80
N ALA A 482 3.46 28.15 29.23
CA ALA A 482 4.55 27.19 29.17
C ALA A 482 4.94 26.86 27.71
N VAL A 483 6.24 26.87 27.42
CA VAL A 483 6.76 26.43 26.12
C VAL A 483 6.70 24.91 26.04
N LEU A 484 5.91 24.37 25.10
CA LEU A 484 5.78 22.94 24.86
C LEU A 484 6.92 22.43 23.97
N THR A 485 7.30 23.23 22.97
CA THR A 485 8.43 22.96 22.08
C THR A 485 8.79 24.24 21.31
N SER A 486 9.96 24.27 20.68
CA SER A 486 10.44 25.37 19.83
C SER A 486 11.21 24.81 18.65
N GLY A 487 11.25 25.55 17.54
CA GLY A 487 11.93 25.09 16.35
C GLY A 487 11.94 26.13 15.24
N ASN A 488 12.21 25.64 14.02
CA ASN A 488 12.32 26.46 12.82
C ASN A 488 11.54 25.81 11.67
N GLY A 489 11.00 26.62 10.76
CA GLY A 489 10.29 26.14 9.57
C GLY A 489 8.85 25.71 9.86
N ALA A 490 7.98 25.78 8.85
CA ALA A 490 6.65 25.17 8.92
C ALA A 490 6.71 23.64 8.77
N GLY A 491 5.62 22.95 9.10
CA GLY A 491 5.53 21.49 8.99
C GLY A 491 4.90 20.84 10.21
N VAL A 492 5.15 19.54 10.36
CA VAL A 492 4.61 18.73 11.46
C VAL A 492 5.51 18.84 12.68
N ILE A 493 4.92 19.17 13.81
CA ILE A 493 5.60 19.44 15.06
C ILE A 493 4.98 18.56 16.14
N THR A 494 5.81 17.73 16.76
CA THR A 494 5.42 16.86 17.87
C THR A 494 5.90 17.42 19.21
N PHE A 495 5.13 17.23 20.27
CA PHE A 495 5.48 17.60 21.64
C PHE A 495 4.79 16.64 22.62
N PRO A 496 5.21 16.60 23.90
CA PRO A 496 4.55 15.74 24.89
C PRO A 496 3.04 15.98 24.94
N LYS A 497 2.26 14.89 24.96
CA LYS A 497 0.79 14.96 24.99
C LYS A 497 0.31 15.85 26.13
N THR A 498 -0.33 16.95 25.76
CA THR A 498 -0.72 18.01 26.68
C THR A 498 -2.23 18.21 26.58
N SER A 499 -2.90 18.21 27.73
CA SER A 499 -4.32 18.58 27.82
C SER A 499 -4.43 20.07 28.13
N LEU A 500 -5.03 20.83 27.21
CA LEU A 500 -5.11 22.30 27.26
C LEU A 500 -6.38 22.79 26.57
N ARG A 501 -6.82 24.02 26.88
CA ARG A 501 -7.95 24.68 26.20
C ARG A 501 -7.48 25.59 25.07
N LYS A 502 -6.21 25.96 25.06
CA LYS A 502 -5.62 26.83 24.03
C LYS A 502 -4.19 26.42 23.72
N ILE A 503 -3.87 26.28 22.45
CA ILE A 503 -2.50 26.08 21.96
C ILE A 503 -2.11 27.23 21.05
N THR A 504 -0.90 27.76 21.22
CA THR A 504 -0.44 28.95 20.49
C THR A 504 0.82 28.61 19.71
N PHE A 505 0.82 28.90 18.42
CA PHE A 505 2.01 28.90 17.57
C PHE A 505 2.52 30.34 17.45
N GLU A 506 3.70 30.61 18.02
CA GLU A 506 4.31 31.93 18.04
C GLU A 506 5.56 31.96 17.17
N ILE A 507 5.50 32.75 16.11
CA ILE A 507 6.61 33.01 15.19
C ILE A 507 7.47 34.12 15.80
N THR A 508 8.72 33.78 16.07
CA THR A 508 9.73 34.66 16.69
C THR A 508 10.79 35.14 15.68
N GLY A 509 10.85 34.54 14.50
CA GLY A 509 11.65 35.02 13.36
C GLY A 509 11.15 34.48 12.03
N SER A 510 11.31 35.26 10.95
CA SER A 510 10.91 34.89 9.59
C SER A 510 11.78 35.61 8.55
N THR A 511 11.79 35.10 7.32
CA THR A 511 12.50 35.71 6.17
C THR A 511 11.60 36.63 5.33
N GLY A 512 10.33 36.78 5.74
CA GLY A 512 9.30 37.64 5.13
C GLY A 512 7.98 37.49 5.88
N THR A 513 6.93 38.24 5.51
CA THR A 513 5.64 38.15 6.23
C THR A 513 5.07 36.72 6.14
N PRO A 514 4.91 36.02 7.28
CA PRO A 514 4.42 34.64 7.30
C PRO A 514 2.99 34.49 6.79
N GLN A 515 2.67 33.36 6.15
CA GLN A 515 1.30 33.02 5.76
C GLN A 515 0.99 31.61 6.24
N VAL A 516 0.25 31.50 7.34
CA VAL A 516 -0.22 30.21 7.87
C VAL A 516 -1.57 29.94 7.23
N ALA A 517 -1.59 29.00 6.29
CA ALA A 517 -2.81 28.52 5.67
C ALA A 517 -3.60 27.67 6.65
N GLU A 518 -2.96 26.69 7.31
CA GLU A 518 -3.60 25.83 8.31
C GLU A 518 -2.73 25.68 9.56
N PHE A 519 -3.39 25.68 10.72
CA PHE A 519 -2.86 25.30 12.01
C PHE A 519 -3.65 24.08 12.50
N GLU A 520 -3.27 22.91 12.00
CA GLU A 520 -3.90 21.63 12.29
C GLU A 520 -3.42 21.11 13.66
N THR A 521 -4.31 20.47 14.42
CA THR A 521 -4.01 19.93 15.77
C THR A 521 -4.49 18.49 15.87
N TYR A 522 -3.72 17.62 16.51
CA TYR A 522 -4.04 16.20 16.61
C TYR A 522 -3.70 15.64 18.00
N ALA A 523 -4.50 14.67 18.44
CA ALA A 523 -4.31 14.03 19.74
C ALA A 523 -3.01 13.23 19.83
N GLY A 524 -2.56 12.70 18.69
CA GLY A 524 -1.42 11.78 18.51
C GLY A 524 -1.52 10.48 19.29
#